data_AF-A0A933MPT8-F1
#
_entry.id   AF-A0A933MPT8-F1
#
_cell.length_a   1.000
_cell.length_b   1.000
_cell.length_c   1.000
_cell.angle_alpha   90.00
_cell.angle_beta   90.00
_cell.angle_gamma   90.00
#
_symmetry.space_group_name_H-M   'P 1'
#
loop_
_entity.id
_entity.type
_entity.pdbx_description
1 polymer ?
#
loop_
_entity_poly.entity_id
_entity_poly.type
_entity_poly.pdbx_seq_one_letter_code
_entity_poly.pdbx_strand_id
1 'polypeptide(L)'
;MGLRVRFSDLFRCTLDERTGNEGYIGVSPKGDEYHVVVPVDTQIARGVKACNRPRDGTPFGGYARWFYFRCEAFSADGDPDLNSEEYRSLRVAASRNSGAQLVKWAAGEGIQIEVYED
;
A
#
# COMPACT_ATOMS: atom_id res chain seq x y z
N MET A 1 14.10 -8.55 15.84
CA MET A 1 13.19 -7.46 16.27
C MET A 1 12.34 -7.17 15.05
N GLY A 2 11.01 -7.27 15.15
CA GLY A 2 10.13 -7.10 13.99
C GLY A 2 9.96 -5.63 13.61
N LEU A 3 9.75 -5.37 12.33
CA LEU A 3 9.39 -4.06 11.80
C LEU A 3 7.96 -3.70 12.22
N ARG A 4 7.76 -2.49 12.73
CA ARG A 4 6.43 -2.01 13.14
C ARG A 4 5.87 -1.04 12.11
N VAL A 5 4.74 -1.38 11.51
CA VAL A 5 4.04 -0.55 10.51
C VAL A 5 2.79 0.05 11.13
N ARG A 6 2.57 1.34 10.91
CA ARG A 6 1.39 2.08 11.41
C ARG A 6 0.14 1.69 10.65
N PHE A 7 -0.96 1.52 11.36
CA PHE A 7 -2.27 1.36 10.72
C PHE A 7 -2.67 2.62 9.93
N SER A 8 -2.34 3.82 10.43
CA SER A 8 -2.62 5.06 9.70
C SER A 8 -1.93 5.13 8.34
N ASP A 9 -0.75 4.54 8.18
CA ASP A 9 -0.03 4.48 6.90
C ASP A 9 -0.65 3.44 5.94
N LEU A 10 -1.11 2.30 6.46
CA LEU A 10 -1.93 1.37 5.67
C LEU A 10 -3.22 2.02 5.19
N PHE A 11 -3.88 2.78 6.05
CA PHE A 11 -5.08 3.53 5.71
C PHE A 11 -4.80 4.55 4.61
N ARG A 12 -3.68 5.29 4.71
CA ARG A 12 -3.23 6.23 3.68
C ARG A 12 -3.00 5.54 2.33
N CYS A 13 -2.38 4.36 2.31
CA CYS A 13 -2.13 3.59 1.08
C CYS A 13 -3.36 2.89 0.50
N THR A 14 -4.39 2.65 1.30
CA THR A 14 -5.64 2.00 0.85
C THR A 14 -6.55 3.06 0.24
N LEU A 15 -6.45 3.22 -1.08
CA LEU A 15 -7.19 4.23 -1.85
C LEU A 15 -8.45 3.62 -2.50
N ASP A 16 -9.40 4.48 -2.87
CA ASP A 16 -10.56 4.07 -3.66
C ASP A 16 -10.13 3.87 -5.13
N GLU A 17 -10.57 2.79 -5.76
CA GLU A 17 -10.34 2.47 -7.17
C GLU A 17 -10.67 3.65 -8.11
N ARG A 18 -11.70 4.43 -7.78
CA ARG A 18 -12.16 5.61 -8.54
C ARG A 18 -11.14 6.72 -8.59
N THR A 19 -10.24 6.79 -7.61
CA THR A 19 -9.16 7.79 -7.62
C THR A 19 -8.17 7.55 -8.73
N GLY A 20 -8.16 6.35 -9.34
CA GLY A 20 -7.17 5.97 -10.33
C GLY A 20 -5.75 5.87 -9.76
N ASN A 21 -5.59 5.82 -8.44
CA ASN A 21 -4.30 5.78 -7.75
C ASN A 21 -4.13 4.51 -6.92
N GLU A 22 -2.88 4.10 -6.73
CA GLU A 22 -2.46 2.99 -5.88
C GLU A 22 -1.55 3.51 -4.75
N GLY A 23 -1.51 2.76 -3.65
CA GLY A 23 -0.58 3.01 -2.54
C GLY A 23 0.28 1.78 -2.26
N TYR A 24 1.50 2.02 -1.78
CA TYR A 24 2.48 0.97 -1.51
C TYR A 24 3.16 1.17 -0.16
N ILE A 25 3.47 0.05 0.48
CA ILE A 25 4.41 -0.01 1.60
C ILE A 25 5.73 -0.59 1.07
N GLY A 26 6.77 0.24 1.06
CA GLY A 26 8.12 -0.17 0.73
C GLY A 26 8.85 -0.62 1.99
N VAL A 27 9.39 -1.84 1.98
CA VAL A 27 10.09 -2.45 3.10
C VAL A 27 11.55 -2.69 2.74
N SER A 28 12.46 -2.35 3.65
CA SER A 28 13.88 -2.58 3.44
C SER A 28 14.16 -4.10 3.37
N PRO A 29 15.15 -4.55 2.58
CA PRO A 29 15.50 -5.98 2.53
C PRO A 29 15.98 -6.57 3.86
N LYS A 30 16.37 -5.70 4.81
CA LYS A 30 16.77 -6.09 6.17
C LYS A 30 15.58 -6.20 7.12
N GLY A 31 14.41 -5.67 6.75
CA GLY A 31 13.24 -5.63 7.61
C GLY A 31 13.40 -4.70 8.82
N ASP A 32 14.21 -3.65 8.69
CA ASP A 32 14.48 -2.66 9.76
C ASP A 32 13.81 -1.30 9.52
N GLU A 33 13.42 -1.01 8.27
CA GLU A 33 12.83 0.26 7.87
C GLU A 33 11.67 0.04 6.88
N TYR A 34 10.73 0.98 6.87
CA TYR A 34 9.71 1.08 5.83
C TYR A 34 9.47 2.53 5.41
N HIS A 35 8.86 2.70 4.24
CA HIS A 35 8.32 3.97 3.80
C HIS A 35 7.01 3.75 3.03
N VAL A 36 6.28 4.85 2.86
CA VAL A 36 4.96 4.89 2.22
C VAL A 36 5.12 5.57 0.86
N VAL A 37 4.62 4.95 -0.21
CA VAL A 37 4.58 5.54 -1.55
C VAL A 37 3.12 5.70 -1.96
N VAL A 38 2.61 6.92 -1.88
CA VAL A 38 1.21 7.25 -2.18
C VAL A 38 1.05 8.75 -2.45
N PRO A 39 0.19 9.18 -3.39
CA PRO A 39 -0.49 8.36 -4.40
C PRO A 39 0.43 8.04 -5.59
N VAL A 40 0.27 6.84 -6.16
CA VAL A 40 0.89 6.46 -7.43
C VAL A 40 -0.21 6.28 -8.47
N ASP A 41 -0.23 7.12 -9.50
CA ASP A 41 -1.19 6.97 -10.59
C ASP A 41 -1.14 5.56 -11.21
N THR A 42 -2.31 4.93 -11.39
CA THR A 42 -2.44 3.55 -11.86
C THR A 42 -1.87 3.35 -13.26
N GLN A 43 -1.95 4.36 -14.15
CA GLN A 43 -1.34 4.27 -15.48
C GLN A 43 0.18 4.31 -15.38
N ILE A 44 0.71 5.18 -14.51
CA ILE A 44 2.13 5.23 -14.18
C ILE A 44 2.58 3.90 -13.58
N ALA A 45 1.82 3.30 -12.66
CA ALA A 45 2.11 2.00 -12.05
C ALA A 45 2.07 0.85 -13.07
N ARG A 46 1.07 0.84 -13.97
CA ARG A 46 0.89 -0.16 -15.04
C ARG A 46 1.92 -0.05 -16.17
N GLY A 47 2.71 1.02 -16.21
CA GLY A 47 3.84 1.16 -17.13
C GLY A 47 3.61 2.11 -18.30
N VAL A 48 2.61 2.99 -18.25
CA VAL A 48 2.49 4.17 -19.15
C VAL A 48 3.52 5.24 -18.71
N LYS A 49 4.79 4.83 -18.62
CA LYS A 49 5.92 5.68 -18.27
C LYS A 49 6.72 5.97 -19.53
N ALA A 50 7.16 7.22 -19.69
CA ALA A 50 8.19 7.60 -20.64
C ALA A 50 9.49 6.81 -20.39
N CYS A 51 9.59 5.62 -20.99
CA CYS A 51 10.78 4.74 -21.11
C CYS A 51 11.45 4.16 -19.84
N ASN A 52 11.09 4.55 -18.62
CA ASN A 52 11.81 4.12 -17.39
C ASN A 52 10.94 3.29 -16.42
N ARG A 53 10.57 2.06 -16.80
CA ARG A 53 10.00 1.09 -15.84
C ARG A 53 11.15 0.37 -15.12
N PRO A 54 11.26 0.46 -13.78
CA PRO A 54 12.20 -0.38 -13.04
C PRO A 54 11.88 -1.84 -13.33
N ARG A 55 12.89 -2.61 -13.77
CA ARG A 55 12.72 -4.03 -14.13
C ARG A 55 12.44 -4.91 -12.91
N ASP A 56 12.67 -4.37 -11.71
CA ASP A 56 12.51 -5.04 -10.42
C ASP A 56 11.12 -4.83 -9.79
N GLY A 57 10.21 -4.09 -10.45
CA GLY A 57 8.86 -3.85 -9.93
C GLY A 57 8.74 -2.67 -8.96
N THR A 58 9.80 -1.87 -8.77
CA THR A 58 9.77 -0.66 -7.91
C THR A 58 8.74 0.37 -8.41
N PRO A 59 7.80 0.85 -7.56
CA PRO A 59 6.83 1.89 -7.94
C PRO A 59 7.52 3.24 -8.17
N PHE A 60 6.83 4.17 -8.83
CA PHE A 60 7.36 5.53 -8.97
C PHE A 60 7.43 6.20 -7.59
N GLY A 61 8.60 6.74 -7.23
CA GLY A 61 8.86 7.27 -5.88
C GLY A 61 9.40 6.23 -4.89
N GLY A 62 9.55 4.96 -5.29
CA GLY A 62 10.21 3.94 -4.48
C GLY A 62 11.74 3.99 -4.59
N TYR A 63 12.40 3.55 -3.52
CA TYR A 63 13.81 3.16 -3.47
C TYR A 63 14.10 1.84 -4.19
N ALA A 64 15.18 1.82 -4.97
CA ALA A 64 15.63 0.63 -5.69
C ALA A 64 16.07 -0.48 -4.73
N ARG A 65 15.82 -1.75 -5.13
CA ARG A 65 16.14 -2.97 -4.35
C ARG A 65 15.39 -3.11 -3.02
N TRP A 66 14.33 -2.32 -2.79
CA TRP A 66 13.41 -2.54 -1.69
C TRP A 66 12.25 -3.42 -2.15
N PHE A 67 11.58 -4.05 -1.21
CA PHE A 67 10.39 -4.85 -1.50
C PHE A 67 9.15 -3.97 -1.38
N TYR A 68 8.22 -4.09 -2.32
CA TYR A 68 7.00 -3.28 -2.32
C TYR A 68 5.76 -4.14 -2.24
N PHE A 69 4.99 -3.91 -1.18
CA PHE A 69 3.66 -4.42 -1.04
C PHE A 69 2.67 -3.38 -1.56
N ARG A 70 1.82 -3.77 -2.52
CA ARG A 70 0.72 -2.93 -3.00
C ARG A 70 -0.47 -3.07 -2.06
N CYS A 71 -0.94 -1.97 -1.48
CA CYS A 71 -2.21 -1.96 -0.79
C CYS A 71 -3.33 -2.02 -1.82
N GLU A 72 -4.19 -3.03 -1.73
CA GLU A 72 -5.29 -3.17 -2.68
C GLU A 72 -6.27 -2.01 -2.50
N ALA A 73 -6.64 -1.42 -3.63
CA ALA A 73 -7.68 -0.41 -3.64
C ALA A 73 -9.02 -1.05 -3.24
N PHE A 74 -9.89 -0.26 -2.63
CA PHE A 74 -11.25 -0.68 -2.32
C PHE A 74 -12.23 -0.01 -3.27
N SER A 75 -13.37 -0.65 -3.50
CA SER A 75 -14.49 -0.07 -4.23
C SER A 75 -15.62 0.19 -3.25
N ALA A 76 -16.16 1.40 -3.29
CA ALA A 76 -17.46 1.71 -2.71
C ALA A 76 -18.48 1.81 -3.86
N ASP A 77 -19.58 1.08 -3.74
CA ASP A 77 -20.61 1.01 -4.77
C ASP A 77 -21.35 2.36 -4.92
N GLY A 78 -21.83 2.66 -6.12
CA GLY A 78 -22.64 3.87 -6.38
C GLY A 78 -21.82 5.15 -6.34
N ASP A 79 -22.40 6.29 -5.98
CA ASP A 79 -21.67 7.55 -5.76
C ASP A 79 -21.62 7.85 -4.26
N PRO A 80 -20.68 7.22 -3.52
CA PRO A 80 -20.65 7.30 -2.07
C PRO A 80 -20.27 8.71 -1.63
N ASP A 81 -20.97 9.22 -0.61
CA ASP A 81 -20.49 10.38 0.12
C ASP A 81 -19.16 10.01 0.80
N LEU A 82 -18.07 10.62 0.37
CA LEU A 82 -16.71 10.39 0.88
C LEU A 82 -16.58 10.70 2.38
N ASN A 83 -17.52 11.48 2.93
CA ASN A 83 -17.58 11.83 4.36
C ASN A 83 -18.51 10.90 5.15
N SER A 84 -19.17 9.95 4.49
CA SER A 84 -20.05 9.01 5.18
C SER A 84 -19.25 8.04 6.06
N GLU A 85 -19.82 7.70 7.21
CA GLU A 85 -19.28 6.67 8.10
C GLU A 85 -19.21 5.31 7.40
N GLU A 86 -20.08 5.04 6.44
CA GLU A 86 -20.06 3.82 5.62
C GLU A 86 -18.80 3.76 4.73
N TYR A 87 -18.53 4.84 3.97
CA TYR A 87 -17.31 4.93 3.15
C TYR A 87 -16.05 4.79 4.00
N ARG A 88 -16.00 5.48 5.16
CA ARG A 88 -14.91 5.37 6.11
C ARG A 88 -14.74 3.94 6.63
N SER A 89 -15.84 3.27 6.97
CA SER A 89 -15.84 1.90 7.48
C SER A 89 -15.34 0.90 6.44
N LEU A 90 -15.75 1.05 5.18
CA LEU A 90 -15.26 0.25 4.05
C LEU A 90 -13.74 0.39 3.92
N ARG A 91 -13.24 1.63 3.91
CA ARG A 91 -11.80 1.89 3.81
C ARG A 91 -11.03 1.31 4.99
N VAL A 92 -11.53 1.45 6.23
CA VAL A 92 -10.92 0.84 7.42
C VAL A 92 -10.85 -0.69 7.28
N ALA A 93 -11.94 -1.33 6.84
CA ALA A 93 -11.97 -2.78 6.64
C ALA A 93 -10.96 -3.23 5.58
N ALA A 94 -10.89 -2.53 4.45
CA ALA A 94 -9.91 -2.78 3.40
C ALA A 94 -8.46 -2.56 3.88
N SER A 95 -8.23 -1.54 4.70
CA SER A 95 -6.91 -1.24 5.28
C SER A 95 -6.45 -2.34 6.23
N ARG A 96 -7.38 -2.90 7.03
CA ARG A 96 -7.11 -4.06 7.90
C ARG A 96 -6.79 -5.31 7.09
N ASN A 97 -7.53 -5.57 6.01
CA ASN A 97 -7.21 -6.67 5.10
C ASN A 97 -5.83 -6.49 4.47
N SER A 98 -5.51 -5.28 3.99
CA SER A 98 -4.18 -4.95 3.47
C SER A 98 -3.08 -5.17 4.51
N GLY A 99 -3.32 -4.81 5.79
CA GLY A 99 -2.40 -5.09 6.89
C GLY A 99 -2.15 -6.58 7.11
N ALA A 100 -3.20 -7.39 7.11
CA ALA A 100 -3.07 -8.84 7.25
C ALA A 100 -2.31 -9.48 6.07
N GLN A 101 -2.58 -9.02 4.84
CA GLN A 101 -1.86 -9.46 3.65
C GLN A 101 -0.40 -9.01 3.64
N LEU A 102 -0.10 -7.79 4.09
CA LEU A 102 1.26 -7.28 4.24
C LEU A 102 2.09 -8.18 5.16
N VAL A 103 1.54 -8.56 6.32
CA VAL A 103 2.23 -9.45 7.27
C VAL A 103 2.52 -10.81 6.64
N LYS A 104 1.54 -11.39 5.94
CA LYS A 104 1.70 -12.68 5.26
C LYS A 104 2.72 -12.62 4.12
N TRP A 105 2.65 -11.57 3.30
CA TRP A 105 3.57 -11.34 2.19
C TRP A 105 5.00 -11.14 2.71
N ALA A 106 5.20 -10.29 3.72
CA ALA A 106 6.52 -10.01 4.27
C ALA A 106 7.16 -11.24 4.91
N ALA A 107 6.37 -12.10 5.56
CA ALA A 107 6.85 -13.38 6.07
C ALA A 107 7.39 -14.29 4.95
N GLY A 108 6.79 -14.23 3.74
CA GLY A 108 7.31 -14.92 2.55
C GLY A 108 8.67 -14.40 2.09
N GLU A 109 8.96 -13.13 2.35
CA GLU A 109 10.27 -12.48 2.10
C GLU A 109 11.24 -12.64 3.28
N GLY A 110 10.87 -13.38 4.34
CA GLY A 110 11.68 -13.57 5.54
C GLY A 110 11.70 -12.36 6.49
N ILE A 111 10.77 -11.41 6.33
CA ILE A 111 10.67 -10.20 7.13
C ILE A 111 9.50 -10.32 8.11
N GLN A 112 9.79 -10.09 9.40
CA GLN A 112 8.77 -10.07 10.44
C GLN A 112 8.18 -8.67 10.57
N ILE A 113 6.90 -8.51 10.24
CA ILE A 113 6.13 -7.26 10.39
C ILE A 113 5.06 -7.41 11.46
N GLU A 114 4.87 -6.35 12.24
CA GLU A 114 3.74 -6.14 13.14
C GLU A 114 3.01 -4.85 12.74
N VAL A 115 1.70 -4.92 12.56
CA VAL A 115 0.85 -3.73 12.35
C VAL A 115 0.27 -3.30 13.69
N TYR A 116 0.36 -2.02 14.01
CA TYR A 116 -0.18 -1.46 15.25
C TYR A 116 -1.06 -0.24 15.00
N GLU A 117 -2.06 -0.05 15.87
CA GLU A 117 -2.94 1.12 15.87
C GLU A 117 -2.20 2.33 16.48
N ASP A 118 -2.25 3.48 15.82
CA ASP A 118 -1.61 4.74 16.22
C ASP A 118 -2.58 5.93 16.30
#